data_AF-A0A800EAQ3-F1
#
_entry.id   AF-A0A800EAQ3-F1
#
_cell.length_a   1.000
_cell.length_b   1.000
_cell.length_c   1.000
_cell.angle_alpha   90.00
_cell.angle_beta   90.00
_cell.angle_gamma   90.00
#
_symmetry.space_group_name_H-M   'P 1'
#
loop_
_entity.id
_entity.type
_entity.pdbx_description
1 polymer ?
#
loop_
_entity_poly.entity_id
_entity_poly.type
_entity_poly.pdbx_seq_one_letter_code
_entity_poly.pdbx_strand_id
1 'polypeptide(L)'
;NREVEKIYQLFIPMGDMLKVYVIPLVYFLLLYFAWRLRKMNFDLLLVTLGVAFCVVILLTPPTPGWVLWIVPMLAIHLSKGSIGSIILGALFSLFFIVYHFIFSSGSDIILISSTTFLPYTLTPTVQSLLNTIVVILLSLLSFQMFRDGVKASDYYHLGKKPMVIGVSGGIGSGKSIFVDILSKLFGNEQVLKISEKDYYQWDPSSPMWKTLTPLDPRSSHLSKMIYDLQNALDGKVFKGRVYSKKYKKFIYKNKQNLRQVVLLDSVFSFYSEQLLEIEDVSFFVEANNCLNLNSGIDDKEIMQNSQLKLDFKKFIQPQKSRADIVYTLSPINPNMNDVELSDSKVNLNVVIRGGIYHQELLKVLIGVCGLQVNIKHPDNLNMVDIDIQGDVDAEDIKFASNIMTPNLSEFIDNEYGFASGKLGLMQMIALVEIDHALKRRKRKK
;
A
#
# COMPACT_ATOMS: atom_id res chain seq x y z
N ASN A 1 9.64 8.94 -43.55
CA ASN A 1 9.53 9.98 -42.50
C ASN A 1 10.95 10.28 -42.05
N ARG A 2 11.54 11.44 -42.43
CA ARG A 2 13.00 11.73 -42.30
C ARG A 2 13.54 11.57 -40.86
N GLU A 3 12.66 11.72 -39.87
CA GLU A 3 12.99 11.54 -38.46
C GLU A 3 13.16 10.07 -38.04
N VAL A 4 12.45 9.14 -38.68
CA VAL A 4 12.52 7.69 -38.35
C VAL A 4 13.86 7.09 -38.79
N GLU A 5 14.44 7.61 -39.88
CA GLU A 5 15.76 7.16 -40.35
C GLU A 5 16.89 7.44 -39.36
N LYS A 6 16.71 8.44 -38.46
CA LYS A 6 17.70 8.78 -37.42
C LYS A 6 17.89 7.68 -36.39
N ILE A 7 16.89 6.82 -36.20
CA ILE A 7 16.96 5.67 -35.28
C ILE A 7 18.02 4.66 -35.72
N TYR A 8 18.32 4.60 -37.02
CA TYR A 8 19.27 3.65 -37.60
C TYR A 8 20.68 4.24 -37.78
N GLN A 9 20.90 5.51 -37.44
CA GLN A 9 22.19 6.19 -37.63
C GLN A 9 23.26 5.72 -36.64
N LEU A 10 22.86 5.40 -35.40
CA LEU A 10 23.77 4.87 -34.38
C LEU A 10 23.82 3.34 -34.46
N PHE A 11 24.89 2.81 -35.02
CA PHE A 11 25.09 1.36 -35.16
C PHE A 11 26.54 0.94 -34.84
N ILE A 12 26.69 -0.30 -34.38
CA ILE A 12 27.98 -0.97 -34.18
C ILE A 12 28.18 -1.93 -35.37
N PRO A 13 29.23 -1.76 -36.19
CA PRO A 13 29.53 -2.68 -37.27
C PRO A 13 30.02 -4.03 -36.73
N MET A 14 29.43 -5.13 -37.20
CA MET A 14 29.82 -6.51 -36.87
C MET A 14 30.27 -7.21 -38.17
N GLY A 15 31.44 -6.81 -38.67
CA GLY A 15 31.95 -7.22 -39.99
C GLY A 15 31.35 -6.38 -41.13
N ASP A 16 31.45 -6.89 -42.37
CA ASP A 16 31.21 -6.08 -43.58
C ASP A 16 29.71 -5.86 -43.90
N MET A 17 28.83 -6.78 -43.49
CA MET A 17 27.41 -6.77 -43.88
C MET A 17 26.44 -6.58 -42.70
N LEU A 18 26.87 -6.86 -41.46
CA LEU A 18 25.99 -6.83 -40.30
C LEU A 18 26.18 -5.55 -39.49
N LYS A 19 25.07 -4.92 -39.15
CA LYS A 19 25.02 -3.72 -38.30
C LYS A 19 24.11 -3.99 -37.12
N VAL A 20 24.62 -3.75 -35.92
CA VAL A 20 23.80 -3.80 -34.70
C VAL A 20 23.33 -2.39 -34.41
N TYR A 21 22.02 -2.15 -34.55
CA TYR A 21 21.42 -0.86 -34.25
C TYR A 21 21.32 -0.67 -32.74
N VAL A 22 21.95 0.41 -32.23
CA VAL A 22 22.08 0.64 -30.78
C VAL A 22 20.75 1.06 -30.17
N ILE A 23 19.98 1.93 -30.83
CA ILE A 23 18.71 2.44 -30.29
C ILE A 23 17.67 1.32 -30.09
N PRO A 24 17.36 0.47 -31.09
CA PRO A 24 16.46 -0.67 -30.87
C PRO A 24 16.95 -1.62 -29.78
N LEU A 25 18.25 -1.90 -29.72
CA LEU A 25 18.84 -2.76 -28.70
C LEU A 25 18.62 -2.19 -27.28
N VAL A 26 18.94 -0.91 -27.08
CA VAL A 26 18.75 -0.24 -25.78
C VAL A 26 17.27 -0.16 -25.41
N TYR A 27 16.40 0.08 -26.38
CA TYR A 27 14.95 0.09 -26.17
C TYR A 27 14.42 -1.27 -25.69
N PHE A 28 14.83 -2.38 -26.32
CA PHE A 28 14.45 -3.73 -25.85
C PHE A 28 15.02 -4.05 -24.46
N LEU A 29 16.24 -3.59 -24.14
CA LEU A 29 16.80 -3.74 -22.79
C LEU A 29 16.00 -2.95 -21.74
N LEU A 30 15.56 -1.73 -22.07
CA LEU A 30 14.68 -0.93 -21.21
C LEU A 30 13.32 -1.59 -21.00
N LEU A 31 12.73 -2.17 -22.06
CA LEU A 31 11.49 -2.94 -21.95
C LEU A 31 11.66 -4.17 -21.06
N TYR A 32 12.77 -4.91 -21.19
CA TYR A 32 13.08 -6.03 -20.30
C TYR A 32 13.23 -5.58 -18.84
N PHE A 33 13.93 -4.46 -18.61
CA PHE A 33 14.08 -3.89 -17.27
C PHE A 33 12.73 -3.48 -16.68
N ALA A 34 11.89 -2.79 -17.47
CA ALA A 34 10.54 -2.41 -17.09
C ALA A 34 9.66 -3.64 -16.78
N TRP A 35 9.73 -4.70 -17.58
CA TRP A 35 8.98 -5.93 -17.33
C TRP A 35 9.44 -6.65 -16.04
N ARG A 36 10.73 -6.57 -15.72
CA ARG A 36 11.27 -7.13 -14.47
C ARG A 36 10.76 -6.39 -13.22
N LEU A 37 10.32 -5.14 -13.36
CA LEU A 37 9.59 -4.41 -12.32
C LEU A 37 8.17 -4.99 -12.21
N ARG A 38 8.04 -6.11 -11.47
CA ARG A 38 6.81 -6.93 -11.39
C ARG A 38 5.50 -6.17 -11.11
N LYS A 39 5.58 -5.03 -10.42
CA LYS A 39 4.43 -4.16 -10.14
C LYS A 39 4.91 -2.71 -10.22
N MET A 40 4.21 -1.91 -11.00
CA MET A 40 4.57 -0.52 -11.29
C MET A 40 3.44 0.38 -10.82
N ASN A 41 3.69 1.24 -9.84
CA ASN A 41 2.73 2.30 -9.50
C ASN A 41 2.72 3.35 -10.61
N PHE A 42 1.72 4.23 -10.63
CA PHE A 42 1.56 5.22 -11.68
C PHE A 42 2.77 6.16 -11.78
N ASP A 43 3.33 6.56 -10.64
CA ASP A 43 4.55 7.37 -10.58
C ASP A 43 5.77 6.65 -11.19
N LEU A 44 5.98 5.37 -10.89
CA LEU A 44 7.08 4.59 -11.49
C LEU A 44 6.85 4.38 -12.99
N LEU A 45 5.60 4.25 -13.42
CA LEU A 45 5.26 4.16 -14.85
C LEU A 45 5.69 5.45 -15.57
N LEU A 46 5.31 6.61 -15.04
CA LEU A 46 5.69 7.90 -15.62
C LEU A 46 7.21 8.11 -15.59
N VAL A 47 7.88 7.74 -14.50
CA VAL A 47 9.35 7.85 -14.41
C VAL A 47 10.03 6.91 -15.40
N THR A 48 9.63 5.64 -15.48
CA THR A 48 10.25 4.67 -16.39
C THR A 48 10.04 5.06 -17.84
N LEU A 49 8.85 5.58 -18.18
CA LEU A 49 8.56 6.15 -19.49
C LEU A 49 9.43 7.38 -19.78
N GLY A 50 9.53 8.31 -18.84
CA GLY A 50 10.37 9.51 -18.95
C GLY A 50 11.85 9.17 -19.14
N VAL A 51 12.37 8.23 -18.35
CA VAL A 51 13.75 7.72 -18.48
C VAL A 51 13.95 7.04 -19.83
N ALA A 52 13.00 6.23 -20.29
CA ALA A 52 13.10 5.57 -21.59
C ALA A 52 13.16 6.60 -22.73
N PHE A 53 12.31 7.64 -22.70
CA PHE A 53 12.39 8.72 -23.67
C PHE A 53 13.71 9.50 -23.56
N CYS A 54 14.21 9.80 -22.35
CA CYS A 54 15.50 10.48 -22.17
C CYS A 54 16.64 9.69 -22.81
N VAL A 55 16.68 8.37 -22.60
CA VAL A 55 17.70 7.49 -23.18
C VAL A 55 17.60 7.46 -24.70
N VAL A 56 16.39 7.43 -25.27
CA VAL A 56 16.21 7.52 -26.73
C VAL A 56 16.73 8.86 -27.25
N ILE A 57 16.41 9.98 -26.59
CA ILE A 57 16.90 11.31 -27.01
C ILE A 57 18.41 11.42 -26.92
N LEU A 58 19.03 10.89 -25.86
CA LEU A 58 20.49 10.88 -25.69
C LEU A 58 21.22 10.14 -26.82
N LEU A 59 20.57 9.13 -27.41
CA LEU A 59 21.15 8.29 -28.46
C LEU A 59 20.83 8.80 -29.88
N THR A 60 19.88 9.71 -30.02
CA THR A 60 19.55 10.37 -31.30
C THR A 60 20.22 11.74 -31.41
N PRO A 61 20.61 12.19 -32.62
CA PRO A 61 21.11 13.55 -32.81
C PRO A 61 20.04 14.57 -32.37
N PRO A 62 20.45 15.72 -31.79
CA PRO A 62 19.56 16.61 -31.06
C PRO A 62 18.57 17.29 -32.00
N THR A 63 17.35 16.76 -32.08
CA THR A 63 16.21 17.45 -32.66
C THR A 63 15.33 18.03 -31.55
N PRO A 64 15.02 19.33 -31.59
CA PRO A 64 14.35 20.00 -30.49
C PRO A 64 12.93 19.46 -30.23
N GLY A 65 12.25 18.99 -31.27
CA GLY A 65 10.89 18.44 -31.16
C GLY A 65 10.78 17.19 -30.30
N TRP A 66 11.83 16.37 -30.19
CA TRP A 66 11.77 15.16 -29.37
C TRP A 66 11.75 15.48 -27.87
N VAL A 67 12.40 16.58 -27.45
CA VAL A 67 12.45 16.98 -26.04
C VAL A 67 11.06 17.36 -25.51
N LEU A 68 10.17 17.86 -26.37
CA LEU A 68 8.77 18.17 -26.00
C LEU A 68 8.03 16.95 -25.44
N TRP A 69 8.37 15.73 -25.88
CA TRP A 69 7.76 14.50 -25.37
C TRP A 69 8.16 14.19 -23.94
N ILE A 70 9.31 14.69 -23.48
CA ILE A 70 9.79 14.49 -22.11
C ILE A 70 9.27 15.58 -21.17
N VAL A 71 8.90 16.75 -21.69
CA VAL A 71 8.47 17.91 -20.87
C VAL A 71 7.42 17.56 -19.82
N PRO A 72 6.32 16.82 -20.12
CA PRO A 72 5.34 16.46 -19.09
C PRO A 72 5.94 15.61 -17.95
N MET A 73 6.81 14.65 -18.29
CA MET A 73 7.46 13.77 -17.33
C MET A 73 8.49 14.52 -16.48
N LEU A 74 9.25 15.43 -17.11
CA LEU A 74 10.18 16.32 -16.42
C LEU A 74 9.43 17.29 -15.50
N ALA A 75 8.32 17.89 -15.93
CA ALA A 75 7.54 18.81 -15.10
C ALA A 75 7.03 18.13 -13.82
N ILE A 76 6.53 16.89 -13.93
CA ILE A 76 6.09 16.10 -12.76
C ILE A 76 7.29 15.75 -11.87
N HIS A 77 8.43 15.36 -12.44
CA HIS A 77 9.62 15.06 -11.66
C HIS A 77 10.15 16.30 -10.92
N LEU A 78 10.16 17.47 -11.57
CA LEU A 78 10.64 18.72 -11.00
C LEU A 78 9.69 19.26 -9.92
N SER A 79 8.38 19.06 -10.06
CA SER A 79 7.39 19.50 -9.05
C SER A 79 7.44 18.68 -7.76
N LYS A 80 7.72 17.37 -7.88
CA LYS A 80 7.91 16.46 -6.73
C LYS A 80 9.36 16.45 -6.20
N GLY A 81 10.30 17.01 -6.97
CA GLY A 81 11.74 16.93 -6.72
C GLY A 81 12.22 17.86 -5.60
N SER A 82 13.45 17.62 -5.14
CA SER A 82 14.12 18.55 -4.23
C SER A 82 14.61 19.79 -4.97
N ILE A 83 15.05 20.82 -4.23
CA ILE A 83 15.64 22.04 -4.82
C ILE A 83 16.77 21.72 -5.82
N GLY A 84 17.53 20.64 -5.56
CA GLY A 84 18.60 20.18 -6.45
C GLY A 84 18.09 19.68 -7.82
N SER A 85 16.96 18.99 -7.84
CA SER A 85 16.30 18.56 -9.09
C SER A 85 15.89 19.77 -9.92
N ILE A 86 15.33 20.80 -9.26
CA ILE A 86 14.89 22.04 -9.91
C ILE A 86 16.08 22.78 -10.54
N ILE A 87 17.19 22.91 -9.80
CA ILE A 87 18.41 23.54 -10.30
C ILE A 87 18.94 22.80 -11.53
N LEU A 88 19.02 21.47 -11.48
CA LEU A 88 19.51 20.67 -12.60
C LEU A 88 18.60 20.78 -13.84
N GLY A 89 17.28 20.76 -13.63
CA GLY A 89 16.30 20.96 -14.70
C GLY A 89 16.38 22.35 -15.34
N ALA A 90 16.58 23.39 -14.53
CA ALA A 90 16.77 24.76 -15.00
C ALA A 90 18.07 24.91 -15.80
N LEU A 91 19.18 24.34 -15.32
CA LEU A 91 20.45 24.31 -16.05
C LEU A 91 20.32 23.59 -17.39
N PHE A 92 19.71 22.40 -17.41
CA PHE A 92 19.45 21.68 -18.66
C PHE A 92 18.62 22.54 -19.63
N SER A 93 17.53 23.13 -19.17
CA SER A 93 16.66 23.97 -20.00
C SER A 93 17.41 25.18 -20.55
N LEU A 94 18.21 25.86 -19.73
CA LEU A 94 19.05 26.99 -20.14
C LEU A 94 20.03 26.59 -21.24
N PHE A 95 20.87 25.58 -21.00
CA PHE A 95 21.89 25.15 -21.97
C PHE A 95 21.27 24.59 -23.25
N PHE A 96 20.14 23.89 -23.15
CA PHE A 96 19.39 23.38 -24.29
C PHE A 96 18.84 24.52 -25.17
N ILE A 97 18.21 25.53 -24.55
CA ILE A 97 17.70 26.71 -25.27
C ILE A 97 18.85 27.47 -25.92
N VAL A 98 19.95 27.70 -25.21
CA VAL A 98 21.13 28.40 -25.74
C VAL A 98 21.72 27.64 -26.94
N TYR A 99 21.87 26.31 -26.83
CA TYR A 99 22.39 25.49 -27.94
C TYR A 99 21.50 25.58 -29.18
N HIS A 100 20.19 25.37 -29.04
CA HIS A 100 19.28 25.39 -30.19
C HIS A 100 19.04 26.80 -30.75
N PHE A 101 19.12 27.84 -29.91
CA PHE A 101 19.03 29.22 -30.37
C PHE A 101 20.19 29.59 -31.31
N ILE A 102 21.40 29.14 -30.99
CA ILE A 102 22.62 29.45 -31.75
C ILE A 102 22.79 28.56 -32.99
N PHE A 103 22.52 27.25 -32.88
CA PHE A 103 22.92 26.27 -33.89
C PHE A 103 21.77 25.65 -34.70
N SER A 104 20.50 25.81 -34.29
CA SER A 104 19.37 25.19 -34.99
C SER A 104 18.87 26.09 -36.12
N SER A 105 18.64 25.51 -37.29
CA SER A 105 17.99 26.23 -38.40
C SER A 105 16.54 26.60 -38.03
N GLY A 106 16.17 27.87 -38.15
CA GLY A 106 14.82 28.36 -37.87
C GLY A 106 14.63 29.01 -36.48
N SER A 107 15.71 29.37 -35.78
CA SER A 107 15.68 30.07 -34.48
C SER A 107 15.50 31.59 -34.57
N ASP A 108 15.00 32.12 -35.70
CA ASP A 108 14.92 33.55 -35.94
C ASP A 108 13.88 34.24 -35.03
N ILE A 109 14.30 35.33 -34.39
CA ILE A 109 13.40 36.20 -33.63
C ILE A 109 12.64 37.07 -34.63
N ILE A 110 11.34 36.77 -34.80
CA ILE A 110 10.43 37.45 -35.75
C ILE A 110 10.45 38.98 -35.62
N LEU A 111 10.73 39.51 -34.42
CA LEU A 111 10.73 40.95 -34.12
C LEU A 111 12.06 41.67 -34.42
N ILE A 112 13.17 40.94 -34.59
CA ILE A 112 14.52 41.51 -34.78
C ILE A 112 15.14 40.94 -36.07
N SER A 113 14.41 41.05 -37.18
CA SER A 113 14.77 40.42 -38.46
C SER A 113 15.91 41.12 -39.22
N SER A 114 16.45 42.23 -38.71
CA SER A 114 17.45 43.07 -39.41
C SER A 114 18.87 43.00 -38.84
N THR A 115 19.09 42.30 -37.74
CA THR A 115 20.44 41.99 -37.26
C THR A 115 20.62 40.49 -37.28
N THR A 116 21.45 40.01 -38.21
CA THR A 116 21.97 38.65 -38.19
C THR A 116 22.66 38.41 -36.85
N PHE A 117 21.94 37.84 -35.88
CA PHE A 117 22.53 37.42 -34.62
C PHE A 117 23.46 36.24 -34.91
N LEU A 118 24.74 36.57 -35.13
CA LEU A 118 25.89 35.66 -35.16
C LEU A 118 25.78 34.45 -36.09
N PRO A 119 25.91 34.64 -37.42
CA PRO A 119 26.01 33.49 -38.31
C PRO A 119 27.51 33.19 -38.52
N TYR A 120 27.93 31.97 -38.17
CA TYR A 120 29.10 31.23 -38.70
C TYR A 120 30.51 31.34 -38.08
N THR A 121 30.80 32.12 -37.04
CA THR A 121 32.18 32.20 -36.48
C THR A 121 32.44 31.39 -35.20
N LEU A 122 31.51 30.51 -34.81
CA LEU A 122 31.78 29.57 -33.71
C LEU A 122 32.50 28.34 -34.26
N THR A 123 33.66 28.03 -33.67
CA THR A 123 34.44 26.85 -34.05
C THR A 123 33.63 25.56 -33.81
N PRO A 124 33.82 24.53 -34.64
CA PRO A 124 33.10 23.25 -34.49
C PRO A 124 33.37 22.59 -33.12
N THR A 125 34.48 22.95 -32.48
CA THR A 125 34.82 22.54 -31.12
C THR A 125 33.86 23.13 -30.08
N VAL A 126 33.46 24.41 -30.20
CA VAL A 126 32.51 25.05 -29.27
C VAL A 126 31.11 24.45 -29.42
N GLN A 127 30.67 24.17 -30.65
CA GLN A 127 29.40 23.48 -30.90
C GLN A 127 29.38 22.10 -30.23
N SER A 128 30.46 21.33 -30.40
CA SER A 128 30.59 20.00 -29.81
C SER A 128 30.64 20.05 -28.28
N LEU A 129 31.31 21.05 -27.71
CA LEU A 129 31.43 21.24 -26.27
C LEU A 129 30.09 21.61 -25.63
N LEU A 130 29.34 22.55 -26.23
CA LEU A 130 27.99 22.90 -25.78
C LEU A 130 27.02 21.72 -25.89
N ASN A 131 27.07 20.97 -27.00
CA ASN A 131 26.27 19.76 -27.13
C ASN A 131 26.64 18.71 -26.06
N THR A 132 27.94 18.57 -25.75
CA THR A 132 28.41 17.67 -24.69
C THR A 132 27.86 18.08 -23.33
N ILE A 133 27.80 19.37 -23.01
CA ILE A 133 27.18 19.87 -21.77
C ILE A 133 25.68 19.51 -21.73
N VAL A 134 24.94 19.73 -22.82
CA VAL A 134 23.51 19.36 -22.91
C VAL A 134 23.32 17.85 -22.68
N VAL A 135 24.14 17.01 -23.30
CA VAL A 135 24.11 15.56 -23.13
C VAL A 135 24.45 15.15 -21.69
N ILE A 136 25.46 15.77 -21.07
CA ILE A 136 25.81 15.53 -19.66
C ILE A 136 24.62 15.87 -18.76
N LEU A 137 24.02 17.05 -18.92
CA LEU A 137 22.89 17.49 -18.10
C LEU A 137 21.66 16.60 -18.28
N LEU A 138 21.34 16.20 -19.51
CA LEU A 138 20.25 15.27 -19.80
C LEU A 138 20.51 13.88 -19.22
N SER A 139 21.76 13.39 -19.28
CA SER A 139 22.15 12.12 -18.67
C SER A 139 22.04 12.16 -17.14
N LEU A 140 22.48 13.25 -16.52
CA LEU A 140 22.35 13.46 -15.07
C LEU A 140 20.88 13.51 -14.65
N LEU A 141 20.03 14.22 -15.41
CA LEU A 141 18.58 14.25 -15.19
C LEU A 141 17.96 12.87 -15.34
N SER A 142 18.30 12.13 -16.40
CA SER A 142 17.78 10.78 -16.63
C SER A 142 18.16 9.84 -15.48
N PHE A 143 19.41 9.90 -15.02
CA PHE A 143 19.87 9.12 -13.87
C PHE A 143 19.18 9.52 -12.57
N GLN A 144 19.01 10.83 -12.35
CA GLN A 144 18.30 11.35 -11.19
C GLN A 144 16.83 10.93 -11.18
N MET A 145 16.12 11.07 -12.30
CA MET A 145 14.75 10.60 -12.48
C MET A 145 14.64 9.11 -12.16
N PHE A 146 15.52 8.29 -12.72
CA PHE A 146 15.55 6.85 -12.44
C PHE A 146 15.76 6.55 -10.96
N ARG A 147 16.78 7.16 -10.35
CA ARG A 147 17.11 6.96 -8.92
C ARG A 147 15.97 7.40 -8.01
N ASP A 148 15.43 8.57 -8.26
CA ASP A 148 14.41 9.17 -7.39
C ASP A 148 13.05 8.47 -7.60
N GLY A 149 12.70 8.05 -8.82
CA GLY A 149 11.48 7.29 -9.05
C GLY A 149 11.54 5.85 -8.53
N VAL A 150 12.68 5.17 -8.61
CA VAL A 150 12.86 3.85 -7.96
C VAL A 150 12.78 3.98 -6.43
N LYS A 151 13.31 5.06 -5.85
CA LYS A 151 13.22 5.31 -4.40
C LYS A 151 11.82 5.72 -3.94
N ALA A 152 11.11 6.52 -4.74
CA ALA A 152 9.77 7.01 -4.41
C ALA A 152 8.70 5.93 -4.56
N SER A 153 8.80 5.09 -5.59
CA SER A 153 7.81 4.05 -5.91
C SER A 153 7.75 2.89 -4.92
N ASP A 154 8.83 2.61 -4.20
CA ASP A 154 8.87 1.55 -3.20
C ASP A 154 8.70 2.11 -1.78
N TYR A 155 7.79 3.09 -1.59
CA TYR A 155 7.65 3.80 -0.31
C TYR A 155 7.54 2.84 0.89
N TYR A 156 6.74 1.77 0.75
CA TYR A 156 6.49 0.77 1.78
C TYR A 156 7.15 -0.61 1.55
N HIS A 157 7.86 -0.83 0.44
CA HIS A 157 8.51 -2.13 0.17
C HIS A 157 7.55 -3.34 0.08
N LEU A 158 6.25 -3.10 -0.17
CA LEU A 158 5.20 -4.13 -0.22
C LEU A 158 5.37 -5.10 -1.39
N GLY A 159 6.12 -4.73 -2.42
CA GLY A 159 6.50 -5.63 -3.52
C GLY A 159 7.56 -6.67 -3.15
N LYS A 160 8.32 -6.45 -2.06
CA LYS A 160 9.43 -7.31 -1.63
C LYS A 160 9.06 -8.23 -0.46
N LYS A 161 8.27 -7.74 0.49
CA LYS A 161 7.76 -8.53 1.61
C LYS A 161 6.32 -8.08 1.88
N PRO A 162 5.34 -9.00 1.92
CA PRO A 162 3.97 -8.62 2.22
C PRO A 162 3.85 -7.97 3.60
N MET A 163 2.79 -7.19 3.77
CA MET A 163 2.35 -6.72 5.08
C MET A 163 1.50 -7.78 5.75
N VAL A 164 1.69 -8.02 7.04
CA VAL A 164 0.89 -8.97 7.82
C VAL A 164 0.08 -8.20 8.84
N ILE A 165 -1.24 -8.35 8.79
CA ILE A 165 -2.17 -7.76 9.75
C ILE A 165 -2.80 -8.90 10.55
N GLY A 166 -2.53 -8.91 11.86
CA GLY A 166 -3.16 -9.81 12.81
C GLY A 166 -4.46 -9.23 13.32
N VAL A 167 -5.55 -10.00 13.27
CA VAL A 167 -6.81 -9.62 13.90
C VAL A 167 -7.25 -10.73 14.85
N SER A 168 -7.41 -10.39 16.13
CA SER A 168 -7.90 -11.28 17.19
C SER A 168 -9.19 -10.74 17.82
N GLY A 169 -9.91 -11.61 18.52
CA GLY A 169 -11.21 -11.28 19.11
C GLY A 169 -11.99 -12.53 19.52
N GLY A 170 -13.02 -12.33 20.34
CA GLY A 170 -13.94 -13.40 20.74
C GLY A 170 -14.81 -13.93 19.59
N ILE A 171 -15.51 -15.03 19.84
CA ILE A 171 -16.58 -15.49 18.95
C ILE A 171 -17.68 -14.43 18.94
N GLY A 172 -18.16 -14.07 17.75
CA GLY A 172 -19.23 -13.07 17.60
C GLY A 172 -18.80 -11.61 17.75
N SER A 173 -17.50 -11.33 17.99
CA SER A 173 -17.04 -9.95 18.26
C SER A 173 -17.04 -9.01 17.05
N GLY A 174 -17.40 -9.50 15.85
CA GLY A 174 -17.28 -8.73 14.60
C GLY A 174 -15.90 -8.80 13.95
N LYS A 175 -14.95 -9.58 14.49
CA LYS A 175 -13.60 -9.78 13.91
C LYS A 175 -13.63 -10.13 12.41
N SER A 176 -14.40 -11.15 12.03
CA SER A 176 -14.43 -11.59 10.63
C SER A 176 -15.04 -10.52 9.70
N ILE A 177 -16.00 -9.72 10.20
CA ILE A 177 -16.55 -8.56 9.48
C ILE A 177 -15.45 -7.52 9.28
N PHE A 178 -14.69 -7.19 10.33
CA PHE A 178 -13.57 -6.27 10.23
C PHE A 178 -12.49 -6.74 9.23
N VAL A 179 -12.16 -8.04 9.22
CA VAL A 179 -11.24 -8.60 8.23
C VAL A 179 -11.82 -8.53 6.81
N ASP A 180 -13.12 -8.76 6.64
CA ASP A 180 -13.76 -8.70 5.32
C ASP A 180 -13.82 -7.27 4.76
N ILE A 181 -14.08 -6.27 5.60
CA ILE A 181 -14.03 -4.86 5.15
C ILE A 181 -12.59 -4.42 4.85
N LEU A 182 -11.58 -4.88 5.59
CA LEU A 182 -10.18 -4.62 5.25
C LEU A 182 -9.79 -5.34 3.94
N SER A 183 -10.29 -6.55 3.71
CA SER A 183 -10.06 -7.29 2.46
C SER A 183 -10.64 -6.56 1.25
N LYS A 184 -11.83 -5.96 1.40
CA LYS A 184 -12.43 -5.09 0.37
C LYS A 184 -11.60 -3.82 0.16
N LEU A 185 -11.18 -3.18 1.25
CA LEU A 185 -10.37 -1.95 1.21
C LEU A 185 -9.07 -2.13 0.43
N PHE A 186 -8.31 -3.19 0.69
CA PHE A 186 -7.06 -3.48 -0.04
C PHE A 186 -7.29 -4.14 -1.42
N GLY A 187 -8.53 -4.46 -1.76
CA GLY A 187 -8.89 -5.27 -2.91
C GLY A 187 -8.64 -6.77 -2.67
N ASN A 188 -9.66 -7.60 -2.87
CA ASN A 188 -9.63 -9.04 -2.60
C ASN A 188 -8.51 -9.78 -3.39
N GLU A 189 -8.06 -9.22 -4.51
CA GLU A 189 -6.97 -9.78 -5.30
C GLU A 189 -5.57 -9.45 -4.75
N GLN A 190 -5.41 -8.44 -3.91
CA GLN A 190 -4.11 -8.13 -3.29
C GLN A 190 -3.96 -8.74 -1.89
N VAL A 191 -5.01 -9.39 -1.41
CA VAL A 191 -5.12 -9.92 -0.04
C VAL A 191 -5.05 -11.44 -0.02
N LEU A 192 -4.26 -11.97 0.91
CA LEU A 192 -4.26 -13.36 1.34
C LEU A 192 -4.94 -13.44 2.71
N LYS A 193 -6.17 -13.98 2.76
CA LYS A 193 -6.86 -14.24 4.02
C LYS A 193 -6.48 -15.63 4.55
N ILE A 194 -5.86 -15.67 5.73
CA ILE A 194 -5.58 -16.89 6.50
C ILE A 194 -6.59 -16.90 7.66
N SER A 195 -7.56 -17.82 7.61
CA SER A 195 -8.55 -17.96 8.67
C SER A 195 -8.23 -19.16 9.54
N GLU A 196 -8.32 -19.01 10.85
CA GLU A 196 -8.12 -20.10 11.81
C GLU A 196 -9.04 -21.30 11.58
N LYS A 197 -10.25 -21.06 11.05
CA LYS A 197 -11.21 -22.12 10.70
C LYS A 197 -10.63 -23.15 9.73
N ASP A 198 -9.66 -22.74 8.92
CA ASP A 198 -8.95 -23.61 7.97
C ASP A 198 -7.90 -24.52 8.67
N TYR A 199 -7.61 -24.26 9.94
CA TYR A 199 -6.57 -24.94 10.74
C TYR A 199 -7.12 -25.75 11.91
N TYR A 200 -8.45 -25.82 12.10
CA TYR A 200 -9.03 -26.70 13.11
C TYR A 200 -8.53 -28.13 12.97
N GLN A 201 -8.34 -28.80 14.11
CA GLN A 201 -7.91 -30.19 14.13
C GLN A 201 -9.00 -31.14 13.64
N TRP A 202 -10.26 -30.76 13.87
CA TRP A 202 -11.41 -31.61 13.63
C TRP A 202 -12.47 -30.91 12.79
N ASP A 203 -13.19 -31.70 12.00
CA ASP A 203 -14.38 -31.22 11.31
C ASP A 203 -15.48 -30.86 12.34
N PRO A 204 -16.42 -29.94 12.01
CA PRO A 204 -17.51 -29.53 12.89
C PRO A 204 -18.40 -30.66 13.42
N SER A 205 -18.40 -31.83 12.78
CA SER A 205 -19.18 -33.01 13.20
C SER A 205 -18.46 -33.91 14.21
N SER A 206 -17.20 -33.61 14.55
CA SER A 206 -16.39 -34.44 15.44
C SER A 206 -16.91 -34.43 16.88
N PRO A 207 -16.90 -35.59 17.57
CA PRO A 207 -17.28 -35.67 18.98
C PRO A 207 -16.34 -34.91 19.91
N MET A 208 -15.14 -34.54 19.44
CA MET A 208 -14.15 -33.77 20.24
C MET A 208 -14.69 -32.39 20.66
N TRP A 209 -15.62 -31.80 19.89
CA TRP A 209 -16.25 -30.52 20.22
C TRP A 209 -17.18 -30.58 21.44
N LYS A 210 -17.49 -31.78 21.97
CA LYS A 210 -18.19 -31.95 23.26
C LYS A 210 -17.27 -31.71 24.45
N THR A 211 -15.96 -31.90 24.27
CA THR A 211 -14.95 -31.82 25.33
C THR A 211 -14.06 -30.59 25.22
N LEU A 212 -13.87 -30.08 24.01
CA LEU A 212 -13.02 -28.93 23.72
C LEU A 212 -13.84 -27.85 23.04
N THR A 213 -13.49 -26.61 23.34
CA THR A 213 -14.10 -25.46 22.67
C THR A 213 -13.21 -24.98 21.53
N PRO A 214 -13.78 -24.26 20.53
CA PRO A 214 -13.00 -23.57 19.51
C PRO A 214 -12.03 -22.50 20.06
N LEU A 215 -12.16 -22.12 21.34
CA LEU A 215 -11.30 -21.14 22.02
C LEU A 215 -10.14 -21.80 22.78
N ASP A 216 -10.07 -23.14 22.80
CA ASP A 216 -8.91 -23.86 23.32
C ASP A 216 -7.82 -23.94 22.23
N PRO A 217 -6.56 -23.54 22.50
CA PRO A 217 -5.45 -23.64 21.55
C PRO A 217 -5.25 -25.04 20.97
N ARG A 218 -5.63 -26.09 21.71
CA ARG A 218 -5.56 -27.49 21.26
C ARG A 218 -6.57 -27.81 20.16
N SER A 219 -7.56 -26.95 19.92
CA SER A 219 -8.53 -27.13 18.84
C SER A 219 -7.98 -26.77 17.45
N SER A 220 -6.84 -26.08 17.40
CA SER A 220 -6.26 -25.51 16.19
C SER A 220 -4.81 -25.95 15.98
N HIS A 221 -4.42 -26.22 14.73
CA HIS A 221 -3.04 -26.51 14.36
C HIS A 221 -2.21 -25.21 14.24
N LEU A 222 -1.93 -24.55 15.36
CA LEU A 222 -1.24 -23.24 15.39
C LEU A 222 0.15 -23.29 14.76
N SER A 223 0.93 -24.35 15.01
CA SER A 223 2.26 -24.53 14.40
C SER A 223 2.20 -24.59 12.88
N LYS A 224 1.17 -25.25 12.33
CA LYS A 224 0.96 -25.33 10.88
C LYS A 224 0.55 -23.98 10.30
N MET A 225 -0.28 -23.22 11.03
CA MET A 225 -0.67 -21.86 10.65
C MET A 225 0.55 -20.93 10.57
N ILE A 226 1.43 -20.96 11.58
CA ILE A 226 2.68 -20.19 11.59
C ILE A 226 3.58 -20.59 10.42
N TYR A 227 3.79 -21.88 10.21
CA TYR A 227 4.59 -22.40 9.10
C TYR A 227 4.05 -21.95 7.73
N ASP A 228 2.74 -22.01 7.56
CA ASP A 228 2.08 -21.62 6.32
C ASP A 228 2.14 -20.09 6.10
N LEU A 229 2.00 -19.29 7.15
CA LEU A 229 2.21 -17.84 7.14
C LEU A 229 3.65 -17.48 6.74
N GLN A 230 4.66 -18.14 7.32
CA GLN A 230 6.06 -17.93 6.97
C GLN A 230 6.35 -18.27 5.50
N ASN A 231 5.81 -19.38 5.00
CA ASN A 231 5.97 -19.71 3.58
C ASN A 231 5.30 -18.70 2.65
N ALA A 232 4.14 -18.16 3.04
CA ALA A 232 3.49 -17.10 2.29
C ALA A 232 4.34 -15.82 2.23
N LEU A 233 5.04 -15.50 3.32
CA LEU A 233 5.95 -14.35 3.41
C LEU A 233 7.23 -14.54 2.59
N ASP A 234 7.79 -15.75 2.58
CA ASP A 234 8.96 -16.13 1.78
C ASP A 234 8.68 -16.18 0.27
N GLY A 235 7.42 -16.00 -0.13
CA GLY A 235 7.00 -16.09 -1.51
C GLY A 235 7.02 -17.51 -2.09
N LYS A 236 7.01 -18.53 -1.23
CA LYS A 236 6.88 -19.93 -1.61
C LYS A 236 5.43 -20.23 -1.98
N VAL A 237 5.23 -21.24 -2.81
CA VAL A 237 3.89 -21.68 -3.21
C VAL A 237 3.15 -22.24 -1.99
N PHE A 238 2.17 -21.48 -1.51
CA PHE A 238 1.29 -21.89 -0.42
C PHE A 238 0.11 -22.73 -0.94
N LYS A 239 -0.11 -23.89 -0.32
CA LYS A 239 -1.29 -24.74 -0.50
C LYS A 239 -2.06 -24.82 0.81
N GLY A 240 -2.79 -23.74 1.12
CA GLY A 240 -3.68 -23.72 2.27
C GLY A 240 -4.76 -24.79 2.18
N ARG A 241 -5.33 -25.16 3.32
CA ARG A 241 -6.53 -25.97 3.40
C ARG A 241 -7.74 -25.06 3.62
N VAL A 242 -8.93 -25.54 3.28
CA VAL A 242 -10.22 -24.90 3.58
C VAL A 242 -11.22 -25.97 3.94
N TYR A 243 -12.02 -25.73 4.97
CA TYR A 243 -13.16 -26.58 5.26
C TYR A 243 -14.27 -26.34 4.21
N SER A 244 -14.55 -27.34 3.37
CA SER A 244 -15.63 -27.26 2.40
C SER A 244 -16.94 -27.74 3.01
N LYS A 245 -17.90 -26.81 3.20
CA LYS A 245 -19.26 -27.15 3.66
C LYS A 245 -19.94 -28.18 2.76
N LYS A 246 -19.71 -28.12 1.44
CA LYS A 246 -20.29 -29.03 0.44
C LYS A 246 -19.84 -30.48 0.65
N TYR A 247 -18.55 -30.69 0.90
CA TYR A 247 -17.95 -32.02 1.03
C TYR A 247 -17.74 -32.46 2.48
N LYS A 248 -18.10 -31.60 3.45
CA LYS A 248 -17.92 -31.79 4.90
C LYS A 248 -16.52 -32.27 5.29
N LYS A 249 -15.50 -31.75 4.62
CA LYS A 249 -14.09 -32.09 4.85
C LYS A 249 -13.17 -30.94 4.47
N PHE A 250 -11.95 -30.98 5.01
CA PHE A 250 -10.87 -30.07 4.59
C PHE A 250 -10.35 -30.44 3.19
N ILE A 251 -10.18 -29.44 2.34
CA ILE A 251 -9.67 -29.55 0.97
C ILE A 251 -8.55 -28.55 0.77
N TYR A 252 -7.52 -28.91 0.01
CA TYR A 252 -6.46 -27.98 -0.35
C TYR A 252 -6.94 -26.94 -1.38
N LYS A 253 -6.64 -25.67 -1.12
CA LYS A 253 -6.78 -24.56 -2.07
C LYS A 253 -5.83 -24.76 -3.25
N ASN A 254 -6.24 -24.22 -4.40
CA ASN A 254 -5.34 -24.05 -5.54
C ASN A 254 -4.13 -23.20 -5.13
N LYS A 255 -3.01 -23.39 -5.82
CA LYS A 255 -1.78 -22.62 -5.59
C LYS A 255 -2.12 -21.13 -5.60
N GLN A 256 -1.80 -20.44 -4.50
CA GLN A 256 -1.99 -19.00 -4.40
C GLN A 256 -0.67 -18.29 -4.70
N ASN A 257 -0.74 -17.24 -5.51
CA ASN A 257 0.39 -16.36 -5.81
C ASN A 257 0.67 -15.42 -4.63
N LEU A 258 1.86 -14.80 -4.60
CA LEU A 258 2.14 -13.74 -3.63
C LEU A 258 1.08 -12.65 -3.69
N ARG A 259 0.62 -12.27 -2.50
CA ARG A 259 -0.27 -11.15 -2.24
C ARG A 259 0.52 -10.06 -1.52
N GLN A 260 0.07 -8.80 -1.59
CA GLN A 260 0.75 -7.68 -0.92
C GLN A 260 0.39 -7.59 0.56
N VAL A 261 -0.81 -8.05 0.91
CA VAL A 261 -1.34 -8.02 2.26
C VAL A 261 -1.74 -9.44 2.67
N VAL A 262 -1.36 -9.83 3.88
CA VAL A 262 -1.83 -11.06 4.54
C VAL A 262 -2.68 -10.65 5.73
N LEU A 263 -3.94 -11.07 5.72
CA LEU A 263 -4.86 -10.85 6.84
C LEU A 263 -5.00 -12.16 7.61
N LEU A 264 -4.56 -12.16 8.87
CA LEU A 264 -4.73 -13.28 9.79
C LEU A 264 -6.01 -13.10 10.61
N ASP A 265 -7.05 -13.86 10.25
CA ASP A 265 -8.32 -13.93 10.97
C ASP A 265 -8.29 -15.13 11.94
N SER A 266 -7.78 -14.91 13.16
CA SER A 266 -7.64 -15.97 14.16
C SER A 266 -7.97 -15.47 15.56
N VAL A 267 -8.64 -16.28 16.39
CA VAL A 267 -8.80 -15.93 17.82
C VAL A 267 -7.47 -16.07 18.57
N PHE A 268 -6.47 -16.67 17.94
CA PHE A 268 -5.12 -16.89 18.47
C PHE A 268 -4.04 -16.08 17.73
N SER A 269 -4.40 -15.02 17.01
CA SER A 269 -3.42 -14.20 16.27
C SER A 269 -2.28 -13.72 17.18
N PHE A 270 -2.57 -13.39 18.44
CA PHE A 270 -1.57 -12.85 19.39
C PHE A 270 -1.19 -13.86 20.49
N TYR A 271 -1.52 -15.14 20.29
CA TYR A 271 -1.31 -16.17 21.29
C TYR A 271 0.18 -16.51 21.48
N SER A 272 0.93 -16.59 20.38
CA SER A 272 2.36 -16.91 20.36
C SER A 272 3.20 -15.67 20.06
N GLU A 273 4.35 -15.54 20.73
CA GLU A 273 5.33 -14.49 20.41
C GLU A 273 5.81 -14.57 18.94
N GLN A 274 5.89 -15.78 18.38
CA GLN A 274 6.29 -15.96 16.98
C GLN A 274 5.30 -15.32 16.00
N LEU A 275 4.00 -15.30 16.31
CA LEU A 275 3.00 -14.64 15.46
C LEU A 275 3.14 -13.12 15.56
N LEU A 276 3.31 -12.60 16.78
CA LEU A 276 3.48 -11.18 17.04
C LEU A 276 4.74 -10.61 16.38
N GLU A 277 5.84 -11.37 16.33
CA GLU A 277 7.06 -10.96 15.63
C GLU A 277 6.90 -10.92 14.10
N ILE A 278 5.97 -11.72 13.56
CA ILE A 278 5.70 -11.79 12.12
C ILE A 278 4.74 -10.67 11.69
N GLU A 279 3.77 -10.34 12.54
CA GLU A 279 2.75 -9.33 12.31
C GLU A 279 3.36 -7.90 12.26
N ASP A 280 2.90 -7.09 11.31
CA ASP A 280 3.28 -5.67 11.24
C ASP A 280 2.32 -4.81 12.08
N VAL A 281 1.04 -5.19 12.18
CA VAL A 281 0.01 -4.52 12.98
C VAL A 281 -0.96 -5.53 13.59
N SER A 282 -1.33 -5.31 14.85
CA SER A 282 -2.20 -6.18 15.64
C SER A 282 -3.48 -5.48 16.09
N PHE A 283 -4.64 -5.96 15.63
CA PHE A 283 -5.97 -5.45 16.01
C PHE A 283 -6.74 -6.45 16.88
N PHE A 284 -7.24 -5.99 18.03
CA PHE A 284 -8.19 -6.76 18.84
C PHE A 284 -9.60 -6.19 18.70
N VAL A 285 -10.58 -7.02 18.34
CA VAL A 285 -11.97 -6.61 18.19
C VAL A 285 -12.83 -7.26 19.27
N GLU A 286 -13.50 -6.43 20.05
CA GLU A 286 -14.41 -6.80 21.13
C GLU A 286 -15.78 -6.15 20.90
N ALA A 287 -16.84 -6.93 21.07
CA ALA A 287 -18.21 -6.42 21.11
C ALA A 287 -18.77 -6.75 22.50
N ASN A 288 -19.48 -5.80 23.10
CA ASN A 288 -20.15 -6.07 24.36
C ASN A 288 -21.25 -7.13 24.17
N ASN A 289 -21.53 -7.91 25.20
CA ASN A 289 -22.39 -9.11 25.16
C ASN A 289 -23.82 -8.88 24.62
N CYS A 290 -24.29 -7.63 24.54
CA CYS A 290 -25.60 -7.28 23.98
C CYS A 290 -25.60 -7.16 22.44
N LEU A 291 -24.43 -7.10 21.81
CA LEU A 291 -24.25 -6.93 20.36
C LEU A 291 -23.84 -8.25 19.73
N ASN A 292 -24.82 -9.01 19.20
CA ASN A 292 -24.53 -10.17 18.37
C ASN A 292 -24.36 -9.72 16.92
N LEU A 293 -23.10 -9.54 16.50
CA LEU A 293 -22.78 -8.96 15.20
C LEU A 293 -22.81 -9.97 14.04
N ASN A 294 -22.93 -11.27 14.35
CA ASN A 294 -23.05 -12.33 13.36
C ASN A 294 -24.49 -12.86 13.31
N SER A 295 -25.28 -12.42 12.33
CA SER A 295 -26.69 -12.80 12.12
C SER A 295 -26.89 -14.20 11.50
N GLY A 296 -25.99 -15.16 11.74
CA GLY A 296 -25.98 -16.42 10.96
C GLY A 296 -25.60 -17.69 11.70
N ILE A 297 -25.39 -17.66 13.01
CA ILE A 297 -25.18 -18.87 13.82
C ILE A 297 -26.11 -18.79 15.03
N ASP A 298 -26.61 -19.93 15.46
CA ASP A 298 -27.46 -20.17 16.65
C ASP A 298 -26.68 -19.88 17.96
N ASP A 299 -26.06 -18.69 18.05
CA ASP A 299 -25.05 -18.30 19.04
C ASP A 299 -25.63 -18.05 20.44
N LYS A 300 -26.96 -18.07 20.59
CA LYS A 300 -27.62 -17.98 21.90
C LYS A 300 -27.29 -19.20 22.79
N GLU A 301 -27.06 -20.38 22.23
CA GLU A 301 -26.57 -21.55 23.00
C GLU A 301 -25.09 -21.41 23.39
N ILE A 302 -24.28 -20.73 22.57
CA ILE A 302 -22.83 -20.58 22.74
C ILE A 302 -22.49 -19.58 23.85
N MET A 303 -23.25 -18.49 23.99
CA MET A 303 -23.11 -17.51 25.08
C MET A 303 -23.52 -18.05 26.47
N GLN A 304 -24.31 -19.12 26.53
CA GLN A 304 -24.72 -19.76 27.79
C GLN A 304 -23.73 -20.83 28.27
N ASN A 305 -22.81 -21.27 27.41
CA ASN A 305 -21.82 -22.28 27.75
C ASN A 305 -20.75 -21.71 28.71
N SER A 306 -20.74 -22.20 29.95
CA SER A 306 -19.78 -21.79 30.98
C SER A 306 -18.34 -22.05 30.57
N GLN A 307 -18.07 -23.14 29.84
CA GLN A 307 -16.74 -23.52 29.40
C GLN A 307 -16.16 -22.51 28.40
N LEU A 308 -16.97 -22.02 27.46
CA LEU A 308 -16.54 -21.01 26.50
C LEU A 308 -16.14 -19.68 27.16
N LYS A 309 -16.87 -19.28 28.22
CA LYS A 309 -16.52 -18.08 29.00
C LYS A 309 -15.19 -18.26 29.75
N LEU A 310 -14.95 -19.45 30.29
CA LEU A 310 -13.68 -19.77 30.96
C LEU A 310 -12.52 -19.77 29.97
N ASP A 311 -12.68 -20.43 28.82
CA ASP A 311 -11.65 -20.49 27.78
C ASP A 311 -11.39 -19.12 27.16
N PHE A 312 -12.42 -18.29 26.95
CA PHE A 312 -12.25 -16.90 26.52
C PHE A 312 -11.39 -16.09 27.49
N LYS A 313 -11.73 -16.10 28.78
CA LYS A 313 -10.97 -15.39 29.82
C LYS A 313 -9.52 -15.90 29.93
N LYS A 314 -9.32 -17.20 29.71
CA LYS A 314 -8.01 -17.83 29.85
C LYS A 314 -7.10 -17.63 28.64
N PHE A 315 -7.62 -17.78 27.43
CA PHE A 315 -6.80 -17.85 26.22
C PHE A 315 -6.93 -16.64 25.30
N ILE A 316 -8.08 -15.96 25.29
CA ILE A 316 -8.37 -14.89 24.33
C ILE A 316 -8.22 -13.51 24.98
N GLN A 317 -8.79 -13.31 26.17
CA GLN A 317 -8.74 -12.01 26.85
C GLN A 317 -7.31 -11.50 27.13
N PRO A 318 -6.32 -12.33 27.50
CA PRO A 318 -4.95 -11.86 27.69
C PRO A 318 -4.31 -11.31 26.41
N GLN A 319 -4.73 -11.78 25.23
CA GLN A 319 -4.22 -11.29 23.95
C GLN A 319 -4.55 -9.80 23.70
N LYS A 320 -5.62 -9.28 24.33
CA LYS A 320 -5.94 -7.83 24.30
C LYS A 320 -4.79 -6.99 24.83
N SER A 321 -4.00 -7.50 25.77
CA SER A 321 -2.83 -6.78 26.30
C SER A 321 -1.66 -6.71 25.33
N ARG A 322 -1.72 -7.38 24.18
CA ARG A 322 -0.64 -7.45 23.17
C ARG A 322 -0.97 -6.76 21.85
N ALA A 323 -2.20 -6.32 21.64
CA ALA A 323 -2.61 -5.63 20.41
C ALA A 323 -2.13 -4.17 20.36
N ASP A 324 -1.88 -3.66 19.17
CA ASP A 324 -1.56 -2.24 18.95
C ASP A 324 -2.82 -1.38 19.09
N ILE A 325 -3.95 -1.89 18.57
CA ILE A 325 -5.25 -1.25 18.64
C ILE A 325 -6.29 -2.21 19.16
N VAL A 326 -7.13 -1.72 20.08
CA VAL A 326 -8.31 -2.43 20.55
C VAL A 326 -9.56 -1.66 20.19
N TYR A 327 -10.44 -2.28 19.41
CA TYR A 327 -11.79 -1.78 19.15
C TYR A 327 -12.76 -2.43 20.11
N THR A 328 -13.53 -1.61 20.83
CA THR A 328 -14.63 -2.06 21.68
C THR A 328 -15.91 -1.41 21.21
N LEU A 329 -16.84 -2.24 20.74
CA LEU A 329 -18.17 -1.81 20.31
C LEU A 329 -19.16 -2.01 21.45
N SER A 330 -19.87 -0.95 21.83
CA SER A 330 -20.90 -1.01 22.87
C SER A 330 -22.16 -0.28 22.42
N PRO A 331 -23.36 -0.76 22.79
CA PRO A 331 -24.57 -0.01 22.51
C PRO A 331 -24.59 1.26 23.37
N ILE A 332 -25.06 2.38 22.82
CA ILE A 332 -25.26 3.63 23.56
C ILE A 332 -26.25 3.42 24.69
N ASN A 333 -27.29 2.60 24.45
CA ASN A 333 -28.26 2.21 25.46
C ASN A 333 -28.13 0.72 25.80
N PRO A 334 -27.78 0.34 27.05
CA PRO A 334 -27.55 -1.05 27.43
C PRO A 334 -28.80 -1.94 27.37
N ASN A 335 -30.00 -1.36 27.29
CA ASN A 335 -31.27 -2.10 27.24
C ASN A 335 -31.72 -2.49 25.82
N MET A 336 -30.96 -2.14 24.78
CA MET A 336 -31.29 -2.52 23.41
C MET A 336 -30.67 -3.88 23.06
N ASN A 337 -31.52 -4.80 22.61
CA ASN A 337 -31.12 -6.07 22.00
C ASN A 337 -31.20 -5.92 20.48
N ASP A 338 -30.32 -6.59 19.74
CA ASP A 338 -30.32 -6.68 18.27
C ASP A 338 -30.01 -5.35 17.53
N VAL A 339 -28.85 -4.74 17.84
CA VAL A 339 -28.36 -3.54 17.12
C VAL A 339 -27.37 -3.95 16.03
N GLU A 340 -27.62 -3.52 14.79
CA GLU A 340 -26.69 -3.71 13.68
C GLU A 340 -25.47 -2.76 13.81
N LEU A 341 -24.30 -3.23 13.37
CA LEU A 341 -23.01 -2.49 13.41
C LEU A 341 -23.02 -1.12 12.72
N SER A 342 -23.95 -0.91 11.78
CA SER A 342 -24.11 0.34 11.02
C SER A 342 -25.14 1.28 11.63
N ASP A 343 -25.74 0.94 12.78
CA ASP A 343 -26.72 1.79 13.43
C ASP A 343 -26.02 2.85 14.31
N SER A 344 -26.47 4.10 14.17
CA SER A 344 -26.13 5.30 14.97
C SER A 344 -26.08 5.10 16.50
N LYS A 345 -26.63 3.98 16.97
CA LYS A 345 -26.80 3.60 18.38
C LYS A 345 -25.63 2.80 18.95
N VAL A 346 -24.56 2.59 18.19
CA VAL A 346 -23.33 1.93 18.66
C VAL A 346 -22.26 2.97 18.95
N ASN A 347 -21.68 2.92 20.14
CA ASN A 347 -20.48 3.66 20.51
C ASN A 347 -19.24 2.83 20.16
N LEU A 348 -18.21 3.50 19.64
CA LEU A 348 -16.92 2.89 19.33
C LEU A 348 -15.88 3.45 20.31
N ASN A 349 -15.40 2.60 21.21
CA ASN A 349 -14.21 2.90 22.00
C ASN A 349 -12.97 2.31 21.31
N VAL A 350 -11.94 3.12 21.15
CA VAL A 350 -10.67 2.75 20.54
C VAL A 350 -9.54 3.00 21.51
N VAL A 351 -8.81 1.94 21.85
CA VAL A 351 -7.58 2.04 22.64
C VAL A 351 -6.39 1.88 21.70
N ILE A 352 -5.55 2.90 21.59
CA ILE A 352 -4.36 2.95 20.74
C ILE A 352 -3.11 2.90 21.61
N ARG A 353 -2.15 2.02 21.31
CA ARG A 353 -0.88 1.92 22.04
C ARG A 353 0.27 2.57 21.30
N GLY A 354 1.04 3.40 22.01
CA GLY A 354 2.25 4.02 21.44
C GLY A 354 2.00 4.97 20.26
N GLY A 355 0.78 5.45 20.08
CA GLY A 355 0.38 6.32 18.97
C GLY A 355 0.50 7.80 19.32
N ILE A 356 1.61 8.45 18.95
CA ILE A 356 1.79 9.91 19.10
C ILE A 356 0.86 10.70 18.14
N TYR A 357 0.37 10.05 17.08
CA TYR A 357 -0.49 10.63 16.05
C TYR A 357 -1.96 10.84 16.49
N HIS A 358 -2.32 10.47 17.73
CA HIS A 358 -3.69 10.58 18.22
C HIS A 358 -4.21 12.03 18.14
N GLN A 359 -3.37 13.06 18.33
CA GLN A 359 -3.81 14.45 18.23
C GLN A 359 -4.24 14.84 16.81
N GLU A 360 -3.53 14.37 15.79
CA GLU A 360 -3.88 14.60 14.38
C GLU A 360 -5.14 13.82 14.03
N LEU A 361 -5.24 12.57 14.46
CA LEU A 361 -6.43 11.74 14.29
C LEU A 361 -7.67 12.40 14.90
N LEU A 362 -7.57 12.95 16.11
CA LEU A 362 -8.66 13.65 16.78
C LEU A 362 -9.13 14.89 16.00
N LYS A 363 -8.19 15.70 15.51
CA LYS A 363 -8.52 16.89 14.70
C LYS A 363 -9.28 16.51 13.43
N VAL A 364 -8.89 15.42 12.78
CA VAL A 364 -9.58 14.93 11.57
C VAL A 364 -10.95 14.35 11.92
N LEU A 365 -11.06 13.52 12.95
CA LEU A 365 -12.34 12.95 13.40
C LEU A 365 -13.37 14.04 13.74
N ILE A 366 -12.95 15.10 14.42
CA ILE A 366 -13.85 16.19 14.82
C ILE A 366 -14.11 17.14 13.64
N GLY A 367 -13.05 17.59 12.97
CA GLY A 367 -13.13 18.66 11.96
C GLY A 367 -13.63 18.20 10.60
N VAL A 368 -13.31 16.98 10.19
CA VAL A 368 -13.70 16.43 8.88
C VAL A 368 -14.95 15.57 9.03
N CYS A 369 -14.94 14.62 9.97
CA CYS A 369 -16.05 13.68 10.12
C CYS A 369 -17.20 14.19 11.00
N GLY A 370 -17.08 15.37 11.64
CA GLY A 370 -18.13 15.94 12.47
C GLY A 370 -18.47 15.14 13.73
N LEU A 371 -17.54 14.32 14.23
CA LEU A 371 -17.79 13.38 15.32
C LEU A 371 -17.61 14.00 16.72
N GLN A 372 -18.34 13.47 17.69
CA GLN A 372 -18.08 13.73 19.10
C GLN A 372 -17.04 12.75 19.61
N VAL A 373 -15.89 13.28 20.03
CA VAL A 373 -14.75 12.47 20.47
C VAL A 373 -14.28 12.88 21.85
N ASN A 374 -14.24 11.93 22.78
CA ASN A 374 -13.80 12.13 24.16
C ASN A 374 -12.59 11.26 24.48
N ILE A 375 -11.64 11.78 25.27
CA ILE A 375 -10.49 11.02 25.75
C ILE A 375 -10.73 10.67 27.22
N LYS A 376 -10.80 9.39 27.57
CA LYS A 376 -11.09 8.96 28.96
C LYS A 376 -9.89 9.06 29.90
N HIS A 377 -8.68 8.86 29.38
CA HIS A 377 -7.44 8.83 30.16
C HIS A 377 -6.31 9.61 29.47
N PRO A 378 -6.28 10.94 29.60
CA PRO A 378 -5.28 11.78 28.93
C PRO A 378 -3.86 11.60 29.48
N ASP A 379 -3.70 11.14 30.72
CA ASP A 379 -2.41 11.10 31.42
C ASP A 379 -1.57 9.83 31.15
N ASN A 380 -2.14 8.84 30.47
CA ASN A 380 -1.47 7.57 30.24
C ASN A 380 -0.58 7.64 28.99
N LEU A 381 0.70 7.96 29.17
CA LEU A 381 1.65 8.26 28.07
C LEU A 381 1.76 7.16 27.00
N ASN A 382 1.50 5.90 27.35
CA ASN A 382 1.65 4.76 26.45
C ASN A 382 0.36 4.30 25.78
N MET A 383 -0.81 4.72 26.27
CA MET A 383 -2.11 4.25 25.76
C MET A 383 -3.13 5.39 25.74
N VAL A 384 -3.79 5.58 24.61
CA VAL A 384 -4.85 6.58 24.45
C VAL A 384 -6.18 5.86 24.28
N ASP A 385 -7.14 6.13 25.17
CA ASP A 385 -8.52 5.63 25.11
C ASP A 385 -9.42 6.73 24.54
N ILE A 386 -9.99 6.46 23.36
CA ILE A 386 -10.77 7.40 22.56
C ILE A 386 -12.20 6.86 22.42
N ASP A 387 -13.17 7.61 22.95
CA ASP A 387 -14.60 7.33 22.82
C ASP A 387 -15.17 8.13 21.64
N ILE A 388 -15.74 7.45 20.65
CA ILE A 388 -16.18 8.05 19.39
C ILE A 388 -17.68 7.83 19.18
N GLN A 389 -18.44 8.93 19.19
CA GLN A 389 -19.90 8.95 19.03
C GLN A 389 -20.31 9.76 17.79
N GLY A 390 -21.40 9.33 17.15
CA GLY A 390 -21.88 9.88 15.88
C GLY A 390 -21.69 8.92 14.70
N ASP A 391 -22.37 9.22 13.59
CA ASP A 391 -22.26 8.50 12.32
C ASP A 391 -21.50 9.33 11.29
N VAL A 392 -20.90 8.64 10.33
CA VAL A 392 -20.10 9.24 9.26
C VAL A 392 -20.33 8.48 7.97
N ASP A 393 -20.42 9.21 6.87
CA ASP A 393 -20.56 8.64 5.55
C ASP A 393 -19.21 8.14 5.00
N ALA A 394 -19.26 7.17 4.07
CA ALA A 394 -18.07 6.58 3.49
C ALA A 394 -17.20 7.62 2.74
N GLU A 395 -17.81 8.66 2.18
CA GLU A 395 -17.10 9.74 1.47
C GLU A 395 -16.25 10.59 2.41
N ASP A 396 -16.78 10.95 3.58
CA ASP A 396 -16.05 11.71 4.60
C ASP A 396 -14.90 10.87 5.17
N ILE A 397 -15.13 9.57 5.38
CA ILE A 397 -14.10 8.62 5.85
C ILE A 397 -12.98 8.49 4.82
N LYS A 398 -13.32 8.43 3.53
CA LYS A 398 -12.34 8.43 2.44
C LYS A 398 -11.53 9.72 2.43
N PHE A 399 -12.20 10.87 2.52
CA PHE A 399 -11.52 12.17 2.53
C PHE A 399 -10.58 12.32 3.74
N ALA A 400 -11.06 11.95 4.93
CA ALA A 400 -10.26 11.90 6.15
C ALA A 400 -9.06 10.95 6.04
N SER A 401 -9.26 9.76 5.44
CA SER A 401 -8.18 8.79 5.21
C SER A 401 -7.10 9.33 4.27
N ASN A 402 -7.49 10.08 3.23
CA ASN A 402 -6.53 10.70 2.30
C ASN A 402 -5.73 11.84 2.93
N ILE A 403 -6.31 12.59 3.87
CA ILE A 403 -5.58 13.61 4.65
C ILE A 403 -4.53 12.94 5.54
N MET A 404 -4.91 11.87 6.24
CA MET A 404 -4.04 11.22 7.23
C MET A 404 -2.98 10.31 6.58
N THR A 405 -3.34 9.60 5.51
CA THR A 405 -2.51 8.54 4.91
C THR A 405 -2.38 8.70 3.39
N PRO A 406 -1.87 9.84 2.89
CA PRO A 406 -1.87 10.14 1.46
C PRO A 406 -1.12 9.09 0.62
N ASN A 407 -0.04 8.50 1.15
CA ASN A 407 0.77 7.51 0.44
C ASN A 407 0.13 6.11 0.39
N LEU A 408 -0.83 5.78 1.27
CA LEU A 408 -1.53 4.50 1.24
C LEU A 408 -2.66 4.47 0.21
N SER A 409 -3.13 5.62 -0.23
CA SER A 409 -4.25 5.75 -1.18
C SER A 409 -4.02 5.01 -2.51
N GLU A 410 -2.77 4.81 -2.93
CA GLU A 410 -2.42 4.04 -4.15
C GLU A 410 -2.61 2.52 -3.99
N PHE A 411 -2.68 2.02 -2.75
CA PHE A 411 -2.77 0.58 -2.42
C PHE A 411 -4.17 0.14 -2.00
N ILE A 412 -5.14 1.07 -2.04
CA ILE A 412 -6.50 0.90 -1.54
C ILE A 412 -7.49 1.12 -2.68
N ASP A 413 -8.59 0.38 -2.65
CA ASP A 413 -9.75 0.64 -3.51
C ASP A 413 -10.47 1.91 -3.02
N ASN A 414 -10.13 3.05 -3.64
CA ASN A 414 -10.72 4.34 -3.30
C ASN A 414 -12.16 4.52 -3.76
N GLU A 415 -12.69 3.69 -4.65
CA GLU A 415 -14.06 3.86 -5.17
C GLU A 415 -15.08 3.14 -4.30
N TYR A 416 -14.81 1.88 -3.94
CA TYR A 416 -15.79 1.03 -3.26
C TYR A 416 -15.26 0.34 -1.99
N GLY A 417 -14.02 0.67 -1.57
CA GLY A 417 -13.37 0.01 -0.42
C GLY A 417 -13.84 0.48 0.96
N PHE A 418 -14.32 1.73 1.08
CA PHE A 418 -14.71 2.34 2.36
C PHE A 418 -16.16 2.01 2.74
N ALA A 419 -16.36 1.56 3.98
CA ALA A 419 -17.66 1.40 4.59
C ALA A 419 -18.11 2.70 5.29
N SER A 420 -19.40 2.85 5.54
CA SER A 420 -19.95 3.93 6.37
C SER A 420 -20.01 3.54 7.86
N GLY A 421 -20.30 4.52 8.72
CA GLY A 421 -20.52 4.35 10.15
C GLY A 421 -19.28 3.85 10.89
N LYS A 422 -19.49 3.02 11.92
CA LYS A 422 -18.40 2.55 12.80
C LYS A 422 -17.39 1.65 12.10
N LEU A 423 -17.84 0.84 11.14
CA LEU A 423 -16.95 -0.03 10.36
C LEU A 423 -15.96 0.79 9.52
N GLY A 424 -16.42 1.87 8.89
CA GLY A 424 -15.55 2.78 8.17
C GLY A 424 -14.57 3.52 9.08
N LEU A 425 -15.01 3.92 10.28
CA LEU A 425 -14.10 4.52 11.28
C LEU A 425 -13.01 3.53 11.71
N MET A 426 -13.36 2.27 11.93
CA MET A 426 -12.37 1.22 12.19
C MET A 426 -11.40 1.06 11.01
N GLN A 427 -11.87 1.09 9.76
CA GLN A 427 -10.98 1.06 8.58
C GLN A 427 -10.00 2.24 8.56
N MET A 428 -10.49 3.47 8.73
CA MET A 428 -9.65 4.66 8.72
C MET A 428 -8.59 4.61 9.82
N ILE A 429 -8.97 4.29 11.05
CA ILE A 429 -8.03 4.19 12.16
C ILE A 429 -7.00 3.08 11.90
N ALA A 430 -7.43 1.96 11.32
CA ALA A 430 -6.53 0.89 10.92
C ALA A 430 -5.52 1.34 9.87
N LEU A 431 -5.94 2.13 8.86
CA LEU A 431 -5.03 2.68 7.86
C LEU A 431 -3.96 3.59 8.48
N VAL A 432 -4.33 4.42 9.45
CA VAL A 432 -3.38 5.30 10.14
C VAL A 432 -2.31 4.48 10.87
N GLU A 433 -2.70 3.43 11.62
CA GLU A 433 -1.71 2.60 12.30
C GLU A 433 -0.88 1.76 11.33
N ILE A 434 -1.49 1.28 10.25
CA ILE A 434 -0.78 0.59 9.16
C ILE A 434 0.29 1.48 8.54
N ASP A 435 -0.03 2.74 8.23
CA ASP A 435 0.94 3.70 7.71
C ASP A 435 2.11 3.89 8.69
N HIS A 436 1.81 4.07 9.97
CA HIS A 436 2.82 4.21 11.01
C HIS A 436 3.70 2.96 11.15
N ALA A 437 3.11 1.77 11.15
CA ALA A 437 3.82 0.51 11.25
C ALA A 437 4.74 0.29 10.03
N LEU A 438 4.27 0.57 8.82
CA LEU A 438 5.08 0.44 7.61
C LEU A 438 6.24 1.46 7.60
N LYS A 439 6.01 2.70 8.07
CA LYS A 439 7.07 3.70 8.27
C LYS A 439 8.11 3.24 9.30
N ARG A 440 7.69 2.62 10.41
CA ARG A 440 8.59 2.03 11.44
C ARG A 440 9.41 0.88 10.85
N ARG A 441 8.78 -0.03 10.11
CA ARG A 441 9.43 -1.16 9.44
C ARG A 441 10.49 -0.71 8.44
N LYS A 442 10.28 0.40 7.74
CA LYS A 442 11.28 1.00 6.85
C LYS A 442 12.52 1.49 7.60
N ARG A 443 12.37 2.10 8.78
CA ARG A 443 13.50 2.63 9.57
C ARG A 443 14.35 1.56 10.24
N LYS A 444 13.79 0.37 10.49
CA LYS A 444 14.50 -0.77 11.10
C LYS A 444 15.37 -1.55 10.11
N LYS A 445 15.19 -1.35 8.80
CA LYS A 445 16.05 -1.89 7.73
C LYS A 445 17.05 -0.83 7.30
#